data_AF-A0A0C9WIN0-F1
#
_entry.id   AF-A0A0C9WIN0-F1
#
_cell.length_a   1.000
_cell.length_b   1.000
_cell.length_c   1.000
_cell.angle_alpha   90.00
_cell.angle_beta   90.00
_cell.angle_gamma   90.00
#
_symmetry.space_group_name_H-M   'P 1'
#
loop_
_entity.id
_entity.type
_entity.pdbx_description
1 polymer ?
#
loop_
_entity_poly.entity_id
_entity_poly.type
_entity_poly.pdbx_seq_one_letter_code
_entity_poly.pdbx_strand_id
1 'polypeptide(L)'
;KDKECNKCLRCTNLKVWQGKFHATTDDLLSRSNYHGCRRPEIDGEDSTKVKRKGCLNAQGQCKACFPREIVEETMVDPLSGALKITKGEMWLNTFTPELTYLLRCNTDVTSLMSGTAIKAVVGYITDYVTKTGFNSYTAFDAVRQVFNRNSEMIGGNADRQNTAR
;
A
#
# COMPACT_ATOMS: atom_id res chain seq x y z
N LYS A 1 27.43 24.80 -27.75
CA LYS A 1 27.61 23.37 -28.02
C LYS A 1 28.31 22.78 -26.80
N ASP A 2 27.52 22.28 -25.85
CA ASP A 2 28.03 21.78 -24.58
C ASP A 2 28.94 20.57 -24.81
N LYS A 3 30.13 20.63 -24.21
CA LYS A 3 31.06 19.50 -24.18
C LYS A 3 30.38 18.34 -23.47
N GLU A 4 30.35 17.18 -24.11
CA GLU A 4 29.85 15.92 -23.53
C GLU A 4 30.51 15.62 -22.17
N CYS A 5 29.84 16.04 -21.10
CA CYS A 5 30.27 15.80 -19.74
C CYS A 5 29.86 14.37 -19.34
N ASN A 6 30.65 13.37 -19.75
CA ASN A 6 30.30 11.95 -19.54
C ASN A 6 31.23 11.20 -18.57
N LYS A 7 32.35 11.81 -18.16
CA LYS A 7 33.40 11.18 -17.34
C LYS A 7 33.82 11.99 -16.11
N CYS A 8 33.13 13.09 -15.78
CA CYS A 8 33.45 13.84 -14.57
C CYS A 8 32.98 13.09 -13.30
N LEU A 9 33.48 13.50 -12.13
CA LEU A 9 33.10 12.92 -10.86
C LEU A 9 31.57 12.98 -10.62
N ARG A 10 30.91 14.09 -10.99
CA ARG A 10 29.45 14.23 -10.86
C ARG A 10 28.69 13.21 -11.73
N CYS A 11 29.12 13.02 -12.97
CA CYS A 11 28.49 12.04 -13.87
C CYS A 11 28.72 10.60 -13.42
N THR A 12 29.90 10.33 -12.84
CA THR A 12 30.19 9.04 -12.23
C THR A 12 29.29 8.79 -11.02
N ASN A 13 29.17 9.77 -10.12
CA ASN A 13 28.29 9.68 -8.95
C ASN A 13 26.82 9.52 -9.35
N LEU A 14 26.37 10.21 -10.40
CA LEU A 14 25.01 10.08 -10.92
C LEU A 14 24.74 8.66 -11.43
N LYS A 15 25.66 8.06 -12.21
CA LYS A 15 25.54 6.67 -12.68
C LYS A 15 25.50 5.67 -11.53
N VAL A 16 26.36 5.86 -10.52
CA VAL A 16 26.36 5.03 -9.30
C VAL A 16 25.04 5.17 -8.56
N TRP A 17 24.52 6.39 -8.42
CA TRP A 17 23.24 6.62 -7.79
C TRP A 17 22.08 5.99 -8.57
N GLN A 18 22.05 6.11 -9.91
CA GLN A 18 21.05 5.47 -10.77
C GLN A 18 21.05 3.95 -10.57
N GLY A 19 22.22 3.31 -10.55
CA GLY A 19 22.31 1.87 -10.27
C GLY A 19 21.75 1.50 -8.90
N LYS A 20 22.06 2.29 -7.86
CA LYS A 20 21.49 2.09 -6.52
C LYS A 20 19.99 2.32 -6.47
N PHE A 21 19.48 3.32 -7.20
CA PHE A 21 18.06 3.62 -7.32
C PHE A 21 17.31 2.41 -7.89
N HIS A 22 17.73 1.89 -9.04
CA HIS A 22 17.12 0.72 -9.66
C HIS A 22 17.17 -0.51 -8.74
N ALA A 23 18.34 -0.85 -8.20
CA ALA A 23 18.48 -1.99 -7.30
C ALA A 23 17.59 -1.88 -6.04
N THR A 24 17.45 -0.67 -5.50
CA THR A 24 16.58 -0.42 -4.35
C THR A 24 15.12 -0.58 -4.72
N THR A 25 14.70 -0.02 -5.86
CA THR A 25 13.33 -0.13 -6.34
C THR A 25 12.95 -1.57 -6.62
N ASP A 26 13.82 -2.35 -7.25
CA ASP A 26 13.58 -3.78 -7.52
C ASP A 26 13.43 -4.59 -6.23
N ASP A 27 14.27 -4.35 -5.21
CA ASP A 27 14.11 -4.97 -3.88
C ASP A 27 12.74 -4.64 -3.27
N LEU A 28 12.33 -3.37 -3.32
CA LEU A 28 11.04 -2.92 -2.79
C LEU A 28 9.85 -3.55 -3.53
N LEU A 29 9.94 -3.65 -4.86
CA LEU A 29 8.89 -4.24 -5.68
C LEU A 29 8.74 -5.74 -5.35
N SER A 30 9.85 -6.46 -5.32
CA SER A 30 9.85 -7.90 -5.04
C SER A 30 9.30 -8.24 -3.66
N ARG A 31 9.56 -7.40 -2.66
CA ARG A 31 9.17 -7.66 -1.26
C ARG A 31 7.78 -7.16 -0.90
N SER A 32 7.37 -6.01 -1.44
CA SER A 32 6.19 -5.28 -0.95
C SER A 32 5.07 -5.17 -1.97
N ASN A 33 5.37 -5.26 -3.27
CA ASN A 33 4.38 -5.05 -4.33
C ASN A 33 3.93 -6.37 -4.96
N TYR A 34 4.75 -7.42 -4.90
CA TYR A 34 4.40 -8.72 -5.46
C TYR A 34 3.20 -9.35 -4.73
N HIS A 35 2.17 -9.67 -5.49
CA HIS A 35 0.96 -10.30 -4.99
C HIS A 35 1.06 -11.83 -5.06
N GLY A 36 1.14 -12.47 -3.89
CA GLY A 36 0.93 -13.90 -3.74
C GLY A 36 -0.48 -14.21 -3.26
N CYS A 37 -1.32 -14.76 -4.14
CA CYS A 37 -2.68 -15.16 -3.77
C CYS A 37 -2.67 -16.15 -2.60
N ARG A 38 -3.54 -15.90 -1.60
CA ARG A 38 -3.70 -16.77 -0.43
C ARG A 38 -5.16 -17.00 -0.09
N ARG A 39 -5.50 -18.25 0.26
CA ARG A 39 -6.80 -18.59 0.84
C ARG A 39 -6.90 -18.06 2.28
N PRO A 40 -8.11 -17.76 2.78
CA PRO A 40 -8.30 -17.44 4.18
C PRO A 40 -7.81 -18.59 5.08
N GLU A 41 -7.10 -18.25 6.15
CA GLU A 41 -6.74 -19.21 7.20
C GLU A 41 -7.91 -19.25 8.20
N ILE A 42 -8.50 -20.42 8.39
CA ILE A 42 -9.61 -20.66 9.32
C ILE A 42 -9.03 -21.03 10.69
N ASP A 43 -9.63 -20.51 11.76
CA ASP A 43 -9.25 -20.83 13.15
C ASP A 43 -10.10 -21.99 13.67
N GLY A 44 -9.50 -23.17 13.83
CA GLY A 44 -10.19 -24.37 14.30
C GLY A 44 -11.18 -24.99 13.28
N GLU A 45 -12.13 -25.79 13.76
CA GLU A 45 -13.17 -26.43 12.92
C GLU A 45 -14.26 -25.45 12.46
N ASP A 46 -14.42 -24.31 13.14
CA ASP A 46 -15.45 -23.33 12.83
C ASP A 46 -15.05 -22.47 11.63
N SER A 47 -15.51 -22.90 10.45
CA SER A 47 -15.33 -22.22 9.16
C SER A 47 -15.72 -20.73 9.12
N THR A 48 -16.45 -20.23 10.12
CA THR A 48 -16.83 -18.81 10.19
C THR A 48 -15.76 -17.93 10.84
N LYS A 49 -14.82 -18.53 11.59
CA LYS A 49 -13.75 -17.80 12.30
C LYS A 49 -12.50 -17.73 11.44
N VAL A 50 -12.33 -16.62 10.74
CA VAL A 50 -11.16 -16.36 9.91
C VAL A 50 -10.01 -15.83 10.77
N LYS A 51 -8.98 -16.65 10.99
CA LYS A 51 -7.73 -16.26 11.66
C LYS A 51 -6.93 -15.25 10.84
N ARG A 52 -6.84 -15.46 9.52
CA ARG A 52 -6.21 -14.52 8.59
C ARG A 52 -7.02 -14.39 7.32
N LYS A 53 -7.33 -13.14 6.96
CA LYS A 53 -8.05 -12.83 5.71
C LYS A 53 -7.16 -13.16 4.51
N GLY A 54 -7.67 -13.99 3.60
CA GLY A 54 -7.10 -14.22 2.29
C GLY A 54 -7.71 -13.29 1.23
N CYS A 55 -7.08 -13.23 0.06
CA CYS A 55 -7.61 -12.46 -1.07
C CYS A 55 -8.58 -13.28 -1.94
N LEU A 56 -8.53 -14.61 -1.89
CA LEU A 56 -9.38 -15.46 -2.71
C LEU A 56 -10.82 -15.50 -2.18
N ASN A 57 -11.80 -15.38 -3.08
CA ASN A 57 -13.21 -15.65 -2.77
C ASN A 57 -13.50 -17.17 -2.83
N ALA A 58 -14.73 -17.57 -2.54
CA ALA A 58 -15.15 -18.97 -2.56
C ALA A 58 -15.01 -19.63 -3.95
N GLN A 59 -15.04 -18.83 -5.02
CA GLN A 59 -14.86 -19.28 -6.41
C GLN A 59 -13.37 -19.30 -6.82
N GLY A 60 -12.44 -18.99 -5.91
CA GLY A 60 -11.01 -18.94 -6.20
C GLY A 60 -10.55 -17.69 -6.97
N GLN A 61 -11.39 -16.67 -7.10
CA GLN A 61 -11.03 -15.40 -7.72
C GLN A 61 -10.39 -14.45 -6.71
N CYS A 62 -9.35 -13.73 -7.12
CA CYS A 62 -8.70 -12.74 -6.28
C CYS A 62 -9.55 -11.48 -6.15
N LYS A 63 -9.96 -11.14 -4.92
CA LYS A 63 -10.68 -9.90 -4.60
C LYS A 63 -9.88 -8.63 -4.90
N ALA A 64 -8.55 -8.74 -5.02
CA ALA A 64 -7.68 -7.66 -5.46
C ALA A 64 -7.49 -7.62 -7.00
N CYS A 65 -8.28 -8.40 -7.74
CA CYS A 65 -8.31 -8.43 -9.20
C CYS A 65 -6.98 -8.81 -9.87
N PHE A 66 -6.23 -9.74 -9.25
CA PHE A 66 -5.08 -10.39 -9.87
C PHE A 66 -5.47 -11.70 -10.57
N PRO A 67 -4.80 -12.08 -11.67
CA PRO A 67 -3.69 -11.37 -12.34
C PRO A 67 -4.16 -10.11 -13.08
N ARG A 68 -3.30 -9.10 -13.16
CA ARG A 68 -3.56 -7.87 -13.93
C ARG A 68 -3.34 -8.11 -15.43
N GLU A 69 -3.99 -7.30 -16.26
CA GLU A 69 -3.78 -7.28 -17.72
C GLU A 69 -2.31 -6.94 -18.04
N ILE A 70 -1.72 -7.67 -18.99
CA ILE A 70 -0.41 -7.36 -19.57
C ILE A 70 -0.62 -6.41 -20.74
N VAL A 71 0.19 -5.37 -20.80
CA VAL A 71 0.17 -4.36 -21.87
C VAL A 71 1.58 -4.29 -22.43
N GLU A 72 1.80 -4.77 -23.65
CA GLU A 72 3.15 -4.85 -24.23
C GLU A 72 3.73 -3.45 -24.51
N GLU A 73 2.90 -2.56 -25.05
CA GLU A 73 3.30 -1.21 -25.43
C GLU A 73 2.32 -0.17 -24.91
N THR A 74 2.85 1.01 -24.57
CA THR A 74 2.04 2.12 -24.08
C THR A 74 1.17 2.64 -25.20
N MET A 75 -0.14 2.62 -25.02
CA MET A 75 -1.12 2.97 -26.05
C MET A 75 -2.26 3.80 -25.49
N VAL A 76 -2.91 4.55 -26.38
CA VAL A 76 -4.21 5.16 -26.08
C VAL A 76 -5.28 4.19 -26.56
N ASP A 77 -6.13 3.75 -25.63
CA ASP A 77 -7.26 2.89 -25.93
C ASP A 77 -8.22 3.62 -26.89
N PRO A 78 -8.48 3.09 -28.10
CA PRO A 78 -9.24 3.82 -29.12
C PRO A 78 -10.70 4.10 -28.74
N LEU A 79 -11.29 3.29 -27.86
CA LEU A 79 -12.70 3.38 -27.48
C LEU A 79 -12.92 4.35 -26.32
N SER A 80 -12.12 4.21 -25.26
CA SER A 80 -12.23 5.01 -24.04
C SER A 80 -11.37 6.27 -24.07
N GLY A 81 -10.41 6.34 -24.98
CA GLY A 81 -9.37 7.37 -25.01
C GLY A 81 -8.38 7.24 -23.86
N ALA A 82 -8.42 6.18 -23.04
CA ALA A 82 -7.58 6.00 -21.86
C ALA A 82 -6.13 5.61 -22.21
N LEU A 83 -5.15 6.15 -21.50
CA LEU A 83 -3.74 5.81 -21.66
C LEU A 83 -3.47 4.53 -20.86
N LYS A 84 -3.20 3.44 -21.57
CA LYS A 84 -2.68 2.20 -21.02
C LYS A 84 -1.15 2.26 -21.09
N ILE A 85 -0.50 2.22 -19.94
CA ILE A 85 0.97 2.17 -19.85
C ILE A 85 1.42 0.72 -19.96
N THR A 86 2.59 0.51 -20.59
CA THR A 86 3.25 -0.78 -20.65
C THR A 86 3.31 -1.45 -19.27
N LYS A 87 2.95 -2.72 -19.23
CA LYS A 87 2.86 -3.54 -18.04
C LYS A 87 3.26 -4.98 -18.37
N GLY A 88 4.48 -5.36 -17.96
CA GLY A 88 5.02 -6.71 -18.19
C GLY A 88 4.78 -7.71 -17.06
N GLU A 89 4.39 -7.24 -15.86
CA GLU A 89 4.24 -8.10 -14.68
C GLU A 89 2.79 -8.13 -14.19
N MET A 90 2.14 -9.29 -14.32
CA MET A 90 0.72 -9.47 -13.97
C MET A 90 0.45 -9.51 -12.46
N TRP A 91 1.47 -9.84 -11.65
CA TRP A 91 1.38 -10.01 -10.20
C TRP A 91 1.86 -8.79 -9.41
N LEU A 92 2.15 -7.69 -10.09
CA LEU A 92 2.41 -6.39 -9.49
C LEU A 92 1.23 -5.45 -9.77
N ASN A 93 1.01 -4.47 -8.90
CA ASN A 93 0.20 -3.31 -9.26
C ASN A 93 0.89 -2.51 -10.36
N THR A 94 0.19 -1.53 -10.94
CA THR A 94 0.86 -0.54 -11.78
C THR A 94 1.65 0.39 -10.87
N PHE A 95 2.94 0.58 -11.14
CA PHE A 95 3.84 1.34 -10.28
C PHE A 95 4.67 2.33 -11.10
N THR A 96 5.33 3.24 -10.39
CA THR A 96 6.30 4.17 -10.97
C THR A 96 7.56 4.10 -10.10
N PRO A 97 8.75 3.83 -10.67
CA PRO A 97 9.97 3.63 -9.89
C PRO A 97 10.24 4.73 -8.86
N GLU A 98 9.94 5.98 -9.22
CA GLU A 98 10.10 7.17 -8.39
C GLU A 98 9.19 7.11 -7.16
N LEU A 99 7.90 6.80 -7.35
CA LEU A 99 6.94 6.69 -6.25
C LEU A 99 7.29 5.51 -5.34
N THR A 100 7.66 4.35 -5.91
CA THR A 100 8.09 3.19 -5.13
C THR A 100 9.33 3.51 -4.29
N TYR A 101 10.31 4.20 -4.88
CA TYR A 101 11.53 4.59 -4.19
C TYR A 101 11.28 5.61 -3.07
N LEU A 102 10.38 6.56 -3.27
CA LEU A 102 10.07 7.60 -2.28
C LEU A 102 9.17 7.08 -1.16
N LEU A 103 8.09 6.37 -1.49
CA LEU A 103 7.07 5.94 -0.54
C LEU A 103 7.42 4.62 0.16
N ARG A 104 8.31 3.81 -0.43
CA ARG A 104 8.79 2.54 0.14
C ARG A 104 7.68 1.55 0.51
N CYS A 105 6.52 1.65 -0.14
CA CYS A 105 5.34 0.85 0.14
C CYS A 105 4.72 0.30 -1.15
N ASN A 106 3.62 -0.45 -1.02
CA ASN A 106 2.85 -0.91 -2.17
C ASN A 106 2.09 0.27 -2.77
N THR A 107 2.31 0.56 -4.06
CA THR A 107 1.62 1.63 -4.79
C THR A 107 0.82 1.05 -5.94
N ASP A 108 -0.37 1.59 -6.18
CA ASP A 108 -1.19 1.28 -7.37
C ASP A 108 -1.51 2.59 -8.10
N VAL A 109 -0.80 2.83 -9.20
CA VAL A 109 -0.85 4.06 -10.00
C VAL A 109 -1.79 3.84 -11.17
N THR A 110 -2.83 4.65 -11.26
CA THR A 110 -3.80 4.56 -12.34
C THR A 110 -4.02 5.91 -13.01
N SER A 111 -4.19 5.90 -14.33
CA SER A 111 -4.48 7.11 -15.09
C SER A 111 -5.97 7.43 -15.02
N LEU A 112 -6.32 8.61 -14.51
CA LEU A 112 -7.71 9.07 -14.39
C LEU A 112 -8.03 10.05 -15.53
N MET A 113 -8.20 9.52 -16.73
CA MET A 113 -8.38 10.32 -17.95
C MET A 113 -9.83 10.69 -18.27
N SER A 114 -10.72 10.64 -17.27
CA SER A 114 -12.11 11.05 -17.41
C SER A 114 -12.57 11.81 -16.17
N GLY A 115 -13.32 12.89 -16.38
CA GLY A 115 -13.94 13.63 -15.29
C GLY A 115 -14.84 12.75 -14.42
N THR A 116 -15.47 11.71 -15.00
CA THR A 116 -16.25 10.73 -14.25
C THR A 116 -15.38 9.86 -13.35
N ALA A 117 -14.22 9.39 -13.85
CA ALA A 117 -13.28 8.60 -13.06
C ALA A 117 -12.70 9.43 -11.91
N ILE A 118 -12.34 10.68 -12.17
CA ILE A 118 -11.87 11.61 -11.13
C ILE A 118 -12.94 11.84 -10.07
N LYS A 119 -14.20 12.14 -10.47
CA LYS A 119 -15.30 12.33 -9.53
C LYS A 119 -15.55 11.09 -8.67
N ALA A 120 -15.51 9.91 -9.27
CA ALA A 120 -15.68 8.65 -8.54
C ALA A 120 -14.56 8.44 -7.50
N VAL A 121 -13.29 8.67 -7.87
CA VAL A 121 -12.15 8.53 -6.96
C VAL A 121 -12.19 9.56 -5.84
N VAL A 122 -12.46 10.84 -6.16
CA VAL A 122 -12.58 11.90 -5.14
C VAL A 122 -13.73 11.59 -4.19
N GLY A 123 -14.88 11.15 -4.70
CA GLY A 123 -16.02 10.74 -3.88
C GLY A 123 -15.68 9.57 -2.97
N TYR A 124 -15.00 8.55 -3.48
CA TYR A 124 -14.55 7.39 -2.70
C TYR A 124 -13.55 7.77 -1.60
N ILE A 125 -12.53 8.59 -1.93
CA ILE A 125 -11.55 9.07 -0.94
C ILE A 125 -12.26 9.91 0.12
N THR A 126 -13.17 10.79 -0.29
CA THR A 126 -13.95 11.61 0.64
C THR A 126 -14.79 10.73 1.54
N ASP A 127 -15.56 9.78 1.02
CA ASP A 127 -16.32 8.83 1.83
C ASP A 127 -15.41 8.09 2.80
N TYR A 128 -14.25 7.63 2.36
CA TYR A 128 -13.30 6.93 3.22
C TYR A 128 -12.71 7.80 4.34
N VAL A 129 -12.31 9.05 4.03
CA VAL A 129 -11.72 10.00 4.99
C VAL A 129 -12.77 10.55 5.96
N THR A 130 -13.97 10.81 5.46
CA THR A 130 -15.11 11.32 6.24
C THR A 130 -15.86 10.22 6.97
N LYS A 131 -15.62 8.95 6.63
CA LYS A 131 -16.10 7.79 7.38
C LYS A 131 -15.71 8.02 8.81
N THR A 132 -16.70 8.27 9.67
CA THR A 132 -16.49 8.69 11.05
C THR A 132 -15.44 7.82 11.68
N GLY A 133 -14.25 8.41 11.83
CA GLY A 133 -13.06 7.68 12.22
C GLY A 133 -13.31 7.09 13.59
N PHE A 134 -12.97 5.80 13.71
CA PHE A 134 -12.56 5.12 14.94
C PHE A 134 -13.08 5.78 16.22
N ASN A 135 -14.18 5.24 16.77
CA ASN A 135 -14.83 5.75 17.98
C ASN A 135 -13.77 6.29 18.96
N SER A 136 -13.85 7.57 19.33
CA SER A 136 -12.90 8.22 20.24
C SER A 136 -12.69 7.38 21.51
N TYR A 137 -13.73 6.68 21.96
CA TYR A 137 -13.66 5.67 23.02
C TYR A 137 -12.56 4.63 22.78
N THR A 138 -12.49 4.03 21.59
CA THR A 138 -11.49 3.01 21.24
C THR A 138 -10.07 3.58 21.22
N ALA A 139 -9.90 4.83 20.80
CA ALA A 139 -8.61 5.51 20.88
C ALA A 139 -8.21 5.78 22.33
N PHE A 140 -9.11 6.32 23.16
CA PHE A 140 -8.87 6.55 24.59
C PHE A 140 -8.69 5.24 25.36
N ASP A 141 -9.37 4.16 24.98
CA ASP A 141 -9.24 2.86 25.60
C ASP A 141 -7.87 2.23 25.29
N ALA A 142 -7.38 2.33 24.04
CA ALA A 142 -6.02 1.90 23.71
C ALA A 142 -4.96 2.67 24.52
N VAL A 143 -5.13 3.99 24.66
CA VAL A 143 -4.27 4.83 25.52
C VAL A 143 -4.35 4.35 26.97
N ARG A 144 -5.56 4.15 27.51
CA ARG A 144 -5.79 3.64 28.87
C ARG A 144 -5.13 2.29 29.09
N GLN A 145 -5.25 1.36 28.15
CA GLN A 145 -4.63 0.03 28.24
C GLN A 145 -3.10 0.11 28.31
N VAL A 146 -2.48 0.98 27.51
CA VAL A 146 -1.03 1.23 27.57
C VAL A 146 -0.62 1.84 28.92
N PHE A 147 -1.38 2.81 29.43
CA PHE A 147 -1.13 3.41 30.76
C PHE A 147 -1.29 2.40 31.89
N ASN A 148 -2.33 1.57 31.88
CA ASN A 148 -2.55 0.53 32.87
C ASN A 148 -1.42 -0.51 32.85
N ARG A 149 -1.00 -0.95 31.65
CA ARG A 149 0.08 -1.92 31.49
C ARG A 149 1.44 -1.37 31.94
N ASN A 150 1.64 -0.06 31.84
CA ASN A 150 2.88 0.61 32.23
C ASN A 150 2.75 1.36 33.56
N SER A 151 1.67 1.15 34.32
CA SER A 151 1.35 1.91 35.53
C SER A 151 2.41 1.78 36.64
N GLU A 152 3.05 0.61 36.72
CA GLU A 152 4.19 0.34 37.61
C GLU A 152 5.44 1.17 37.22
N MET A 153 5.65 1.46 35.93
CA MET A 153 6.79 2.25 35.45
C MET A 153 6.58 3.77 35.56
N ILE A 154 5.33 4.24 35.69
CA ILE A 154 4.97 5.67 35.73
C ILE A 154 4.81 6.18 37.19
N GLY A 155 5.06 5.33 38.19
CA GLY A 155 5.04 5.73 39.61
C GLY A 155 3.63 5.81 40.21
N GLY A 156 2.69 4.99 39.72
CA GLY A 156 1.34 4.90 40.27
C GLY A 156 1.32 4.14 41.60
N ASN A 157 1.26 4.85 42.72
CA ASN A 157 1.04 4.25 44.03
C ASN A 157 -0.33 3.54 44.06
N ALA A 158 -0.36 2.29 44.50
CA ALA A 158 -1.49 1.35 44.40
C ALA A 158 -2.76 1.75 45.19
N ASP A 159 -2.72 2.85 45.96
CA ASP A 159 -3.77 3.20 46.92
C ASP A 159 -5.01 3.90 46.32
N ARG A 160 -5.03 4.25 45.02
CA ARG A 160 -6.15 5.00 44.43
C ARG A 160 -7.30 4.16 43.86
N GLN A 161 -7.17 2.82 43.83
CA GLN A 161 -8.24 1.96 43.28
C GLN A 161 -9.38 1.67 44.27
N ASN A 162 -9.25 2.02 45.57
CA ASN A 162 -10.22 1.62 46.59
C ASN A 162 -11.30 2.67 46.94
N THR A 163 -11.37 3.82 46.25
CA THR A 163 -12.28 4.93 46.64
C THR A 163 -13.23 5.38 45.54
N ALA A 164 -13.66 4.47 44.66
CA ALA A 164 -14.78 4.74 43.75
C ALA A 164 -15.61 3.47 43.53
N ARG A 165 -16.54 3.23 44.44
CA ARG A 165 -17.79 2.48 44.20
C ARG A 165 -18.94 3.45 44.31
#